data_AF-K2FP98-F1
#
_entry.id   AF-K2FP98-F1
#
_cell.length_a   1.000
_cell.length_b   1.000
_cell.length_c   1.000
_cell.angle_alpha   90.00
_cell.angle_beta   90.00
_cell.angle_gamma   90.00
#
_symmetry.space_group_name_H-M   'P 1'
#
loop_
_entity.id
_entity.type
_entity.pdbx_description
1 polymer ?
#
loop_
_entity_poly.entity_id
_entity_poly.type
_entity_poly.pdbx_seq_one_letter_code
_entity_poly.pdbx_strand_id
1 'polypeptide(L)'
;MMQEKMLLIKKGFTLVELLTVIAIIGILSSIVLVSSSGSRDKAKRASALTTASSALPEIVTCQDDNGTISAYSGVGGAGAVICVATGHTTTWGSLGTTTGWTYSIPAKTNAEIGTMVYRLRSSTGQLGIMCDYAANTCCDDDNEGDKPNC
;
A
#
# COMPACT_ATOMS: atom_id res chain seq x y z
N MET A 1 59.42 44.58 -16.27
CA MET A 1 58.74 43.66 -15.34
C MET A 1 57.24 43.73 -15.66
N MET A 2 56.75 42.82 -16.49
CA MET A 2 55.35 42.81 -16.97
C MET A 2 54.46 42.10 -15.94
N GLN A 3 53.44 42.77 -15.43
CA GLN A 3 52.39 42.18 -14.61
C GLN A 3 51.19 41.93 -15.52
N GLU A 4 51.09 40.71 -16.05
CA GLU A 4 49.95 40.25 -16.83
C GLU A 4 48.79 39.98 -15.86
N LYS A 5 47.83 40.92 -15.80
CA LYS A 5 46.62 40.76 -14.99
C LYS A 5 45.63 39.88 -15.75
N MET A 6 45.48 38.63 -15.30
CA MET A 6 44.42 37.73 -15.71
C MET A 6 43.06 38.38 -15.40
N LEU A 7 42.37 38.88 -16.42
CA LEU A 7 41.02 39.40 -16.31
C LEU A 7 40.06 38.22 -16.14
N LEU A 8 39.70 37.90 -14.90
CA LEU A 8 38.63 36.93 -14.61
C LEU A 8 37.31 37.51 -15.12
N ILE A 9 36.86 37.04 -16.29
CA ILE A 9 35.58 37.42 -16.90
C ILE A 9 34.46 36.93 -15.97
N LYS A 10 33.96 37.79 -15.09
CA LYS A 10 32.75 37.52 -14.32
C LYS A 10 31.55 37.59 -15.28
N LYS A 11 31.16 36.45 -15.85
CA LYS A 11 29.87 36.30 -16.53
C LYS A 11 28.76 36.41 -15.47
N GLY A 12 28.08 37.56 -15.44
CA GLY A 12 26.89 37.75 -14.64
C GLY A 12 25.67 37.13 -15.33
N PHE A 13 24.84 36.44 -14.56
CA PHE A 13 23.53 35.95 -15.01
C PHE A 13 22.59 37.15 -15.17
N THR A 14 21.87 37.26 -16.28
CA THR A 14 20.94 38.38 -16.49
C THR A 14 19.68 38.20 -15.62
N LEU A 15 19.08 39.30 -15.18
CA LEU A 15 17.80 39.26 -14.44
C LEU A 15 16.69 38.56 -15.24
N VAL A 16 16.71 38.71 -16.57
CA VAL A 16 15.75 38.09 -17.48
C VAL A 16 15.94 36.57 -17.55
N GLU A 17 17.19 36.09 -17.54
CA GLU A 17 17.47 34.65 -17.47
C GLU A 17 16.96 34.05 -16.16
N LEU A 18 17.11 34.73 -15.03
CA LEU A 18 16.61 34.22 -13.75
C LEU A 18 15.07 34.20 -13.72
N LEU A 19 14.44 35.23 -14.28
CA LEU A 19 12.99 35.38 -14.29
C LEU A 19 12.29 34.37 -15.20
N THR A 20 12.86 34.08 -16.37
CA THR A 20 12.31 33.08 -17.30
C THR A 20 12.45 31.66 -16.75
N VAL A 21 13.53 31.34 -16.03
CA VAL A 21 13.73 30.03 -15.41
C VAL A 21 12.67 29.73 -14.34
N ILE A 22 12.40 30.67 -13.42
CA ILE A 22 11.35 30.47 -12.41
C ILE A 22 9.95 30.40 -13.03
N ALA A 23 9.71 31.12 -14.13
CA ALA A 23 8.46 31.04 -14.86
C ALA A 23 8.25 29.65 -15.50
N ILE A 24 9.28 29.09 -16.12
CA ILE A 24 9.22 27.75 -16.72
C ILE A 24 9.09 26.66 -15.66
N ILE A 25 9.86 26.73 -14.56
CA ILE A 25 9.75 25.78 -13.43
C ILE A 25 8.34 25.80 -12.85
N GLY A 26 7.71 26.98 -12.72
CA GLY A 26 6.33 27.11 -12.27
C GLY A 26 5.34 26.34 -13.15
N ILE A 27 5.41 26.51 -14.47
CA ILE A 27 4.55 25.81 -15.42
C ILE A 27 4.77 24.30 -15.36
N LEU A 28 6.03 23.85 -15.43
CA LEU A 28 6.36 22.43 -15.39
C LEU A 28 5.96 21.76 -14.07
N SER A 29 6.08 22.46 -12.93
CA SER A 29 5.75 21.90 -11.61
C SER A 29 4.25 21.60 -11.44
N SER A 30 3.38 22.40 -12.05
CA SER A 30 1.92 22.23 -11.95
C SER A 30 1.43 20.92 -12.58
N ILE A 31 2.04 20.50 -13.70
CA ILE A 31 1.67 19.28 -14.44
C ILE A 31 2.10 18.03 -13.66
N VAL A 32 3.28 18.07 -13.02
CA VAL A 32 3.83 16.93 -12.26
C VAL A 32 3.02 16.64 -10.99
N LEU A 33 2.46 17.67 -10.35
CA LEU A 33 1.67 17.49 -9.12
C LEU A 33 0.38 16.72 -9.37
N VAL A 34 -0.30 16.95 -10.50
CA VAL A 34 -1.58 16.28 -10.82
C VAL A 34 -1.38 14.81 -11.18
N SER A 35 -0.24 14.42 -11.77
CA SER A 35 0.04 13.02 -12.14
C SER A 35 0.60 12.16 -10.99
N SER A 36 1.08 12.78 -9.91
CA SER A 36 1.67 12.07 -8.76
C SER A 36 0.62 11.48 -7.80
N SER A 37 -0.59 12.02 -7.73
CA SER A 37 -1.64 11.57 -6.80
C SER A 37 -2.09 10.13 -7.08
N GLY A 38 -2.50 9.82 -8.31
CA GLY A 38 -2.96 8.48 -8.69
C GLY A 38 -1.88 7.40 -8.56
N SER A 39 -0.62 7.74 -8.80
CA SER A 39 0.52 6.82 -8.64
C SER A 39 0.72 6.42 -7.16
N ARG A 40 0.50 7.34 -6.22
CA ARG A 40 0.64 7.08 -4.78
C ARG A 40 -0.48 6.17 -4.27
N ASP A 41 -1.70 6.38 -4.76
CA ASP A 41 -2.84 5.56 -4.37
C ASP A 41 -2.72 4.12 -4.91
N LYS A 42 -2.23 3.96 -6.15
CA LYS A 42 -1.89 2.64 -6.71
C LYS A 42 -0.77 1.94 -5.93
N ALA A 43 0.26 2.68 -5.51
CA ALA A 43 1.34 2.14 -4.68
C ALA A 43 0.84 1.69 -3.30
N LYS A 44 -0.05 2.48 -2.65
CA LYS A 44 -0.67 2.11 -1.37
C LYS A 44 -1.52 0.84 -1.50
N ARG A 45 -2.30 0.71 -2.59
CA ARG A 45 -3.07 -0.50 -2.90
C ARG A 45 -2.18 -1.72 -3.08
N ALA A 46 -1.15 -1.64 -3.92
CA ALA A 46 -0.22 -2.74 -4.12
C ALA A 46 0.49 -3.18 -2.83
N SER A 47 0.86 -2.22 -1.98
CA SER A 47 1.42 -2.50 -0.65
C SER A 47 0.41 -3.20 0.25
N ALA A 48 -0.85 -2.78 0.24
CA ALA A 48 -1.92 -3.39 1.02
C ALA A 48 -2.23 -4.81 0.53
N LEU A 49 -2.26 -5.03 -0.79
CA LEU A 49 -2.45 -6.35 -1.41
C LEU A 49 -1.34 -7.32 -1.00
N THR A 50 -0.08 -6.89 -1.09
CA THR A 50 1.08 -7.71 -0.67
C THR A 50 1.00 -8.09 0.81
N THR A 51 0.62 -7.13 1.65
CA THR A 51 0.47 -7.33 3.10
C THR A 51 -0.71 -8.27 3.41
N ALA A 52 -1.79 -8.19 2.63
CA ALA A 52 -2.91 -9.11 2.73
C ALA A 52 -2.48 -10.53 2.35
N SER A 53 -1.92 -10.73 1.16
CA SER A 53 -1.47 -12.04 0.68
C SER A 53 -0.50 -12.75 1.60
N SER A 54 0.31 -12.00 2.36
CA SER A 54 1.24 -12.55 3.34
C SER A 54 0.56 -13.34 4.47
N ALA A 55 -0.73 -13.11 4.73
CA ALA A 55 -1.48 -13.83 5.76
C ALA A 55 -2.08 -15.16 5.28
N LEU A 56 -2.25 -15.37 3.96
CA LEU A 56 -2.80 -16.61 3.39
C LEU A 56 -2.07 -17.89 3.83
N PRO A 57 -0.72 -18.00 3.74
CA PRO A 57 -0.03 -19.24 4.11
C PRO A 57 -0.21 -19.62 5.60
N GLU A 58 -0.31 -18.63 6.47
CA GLU A 58 -0.56 -18.85 7.91
C GLU A 58 -1.99 -19.32 8.17
N ILE A 59 -2.96 -18.84 7.38
CA ILE A 59 -4.34 -19.32 7.45
C ILE A 59 -4.42 -20.80 7.00
N VAL A 60 -3.67 -21.18 5.96
CA VAL A 60 -3.63 -22.57 5.47
C VAL A 60 -3.04 -23.50 6.52
N THR A 61 -1.88 -23.14 7.07
CA THR A 61 -1.24 -23.93 8.13
C THR A 61 -2.10 -23.97 9.40
N CYS A 62 -2.82 -22.89 9.72
CA CYS A 62 -3.78 -22.90 10.82
C CYS A 62 -4.90 -23.93 10.63
N GLN A 63 -5.38 -24.10 9.39
CA GLN A 63 -6.40 -25.09 9.09
C GLN A 63 -5.84 -26.52 9.25
N ASP A 64 -4.62 -26.76 8.80
CA ASP A 64 -3.96 -28.06 8.93
C ASP A 64 -3.80 -28.46 10.42
N ASP A 65 -3.56 -27.48 11.29
CA ASP A 65 -3.45 -27.68 12.75
C ASP A 65 -4.80 -27.63 13.50
N ASN A 66 -5.92 -27.59 12.78
CA ASN A 66 -7.28 -27.47 13.34
C ASN A 66 -7.47 -26.23 14.24
N GLY A 67 -6.73 -25.16 13.97
CA GLY A 67 -6.80 -23.90 14.70
C GLY A 67 -8.03 -23.05 14.36
N THR A 68 -8.16 -21.93 15.06
CA THR A 68 -9.20 -20.92 14.77
C THR A 68 -8.54 -19.62 14.35
N ILE A 69 -9.11 -18.94 13.36
CA ILE A 69 -8.57 -17.67 12.89
C ILE A 69 -9.08 -16.55 13.79
N SER A 70 -8.16 -15.81 14.40
CA SER A 70 -8.51 -14.65 15.22
C SER A 70 -9.02 -13.50 14.36
N ALA A 71 -10.09 -12.86 14.79
CA ALA A 71 -10.54 -11.61 14.18
C ALA A 71 -9.44 -10.55 14.24
N TYR A 72 -9.37 -9.74 13.20
CA TYR A 72 -8.58 -8.51 13.23
C TYR A 72 -9.40 -7.43 13.95
N SER A 73 -9.01 -7.11 15.17
CA SER A 73 -9.67 -6.08 16.00
C SER A 73 -8.82 -4.81 16.04
N GLY A 74 -9.17 -3.82 15.21
CA GLY A 74 -8.70 -2.43 15.40
C GLY A 74 -8.14 -1.71 14.16
N VAL A 75 -8.37 -0.40 14.08
CA VAL A 75 -7.72 0.48 13.11
C VAL A 75 -6.25 0.61 13.52
N GLY A 76 -5.35 -0.07 12.80
CA GLY A 76 -3.90 -0.10 13.09
C GLY A 76 -3.38 -1.32 13.88
N GLY A 77 -4.20 -2.35 14.10
CA GLY A 77 -3.89 -3.57 14.87
C GLY A 77 -2.80 -4.48 14.29
N ALA A 78 -1.55 -4.02 14.26
CA ALA A 78 -0.41 -4.91 14.12
C ALA A 78 -0.29 -5.84 15.33
N GLY A 79 0.04 -7.11 15.12
CA GLY A 79 0.51 -7.99 16.20
C GLY A 79 -0.50 -8.98 16.78
N ALA A 80 -1.76 -9.01 16.30
CA ALA A 80 -2.66 -10.12 16.62
C ALA A 80 -2.21 -11.38 15.85
N VAL A 81 -2.04 -12.49 16.56
CA VAL A 81 -1.69 -13.78 15.94
C VAL A 81 -2.84 -14.22 15.03
N ILE A 82 -2.51 -14.64 13.81
CA ILE A 82 -3.49 -15.04 12.79
C ILE A 82 -4.24 -16.29 13.24
N CYS A 83 -3.49 -17.29 13.70
CA CYS A 83 -4.02 -18.57 14.16
C CYS A 83 -4.00 -18.70 15.68
N VAL A 84 -5.14 -19.02 16.27
CA VAL A 84 -5.27 -19.38 17.68
C VAL A 84 -5.12 -20.91 17.79
N ALA A 85 -3.87 -21.35 17.71
CA ALA A 85 -3.44 -22.73 17.94
C ALA A 85 -2.00 -22.73 18.50
N THR A 86 -1.58 -23.87 19.06
CA THR A 86 -0.23 -24.00 19.64
C THR A 86 0.83 -23.96 18.54
N GLY A 87 1.89 -23.18 18.72
CA GLY A 87 3.02 -23.11 17.77
C GLY A 87 2.93 -22.03 16.71
N HIS A 88 1.82 -21.29 16.65
CA HIS A 88 1.60 -20.19 15.72
C HIS A 88 2.00 -18.85 16.35
N THR A 89 2.90 -18.12 15.69
CA THR A 89 3.35 -16.80 16.17
C THR A 89 3.18 -15.69 15.13
N THR A 90 2.77 -16.03 13.91
CA THR A 90 2.67 -15.05 12.83
C THR A 90 1.45 -14.17 13.03
N THR A 91 1.65 -12.88 12.82
CA THR A 91 0.65 -11.86 13.12
C THR A 91 0.16 -11.16 11.86
N TRP A 92 -1.04 -10.61 11.91
CA TRP A 92 -1.54 -9.73 10.86
C TRP A 92 -0.58 -8.57 10.60
N GLY A 93 -0.31 -8.30 9.32
CA GLY A 93 0.55 -7.20 8.90
C GLY A 93 -0.06 -5.84 9.23
N SER A 94 0.77 -4.84 9.53
CA SER A 94 0.27 -3.50 9.83
C SER A 94 -0.17 -2.79 8.54
N LEU A 95 -1.49 -2.61 8.37
CA LEU A 95 -2.03 -1.84 7.23
C LEU A 95 -2.23 -0.34 7.54
N GLY A 96 -2.41 0.02 8.83
CA GLY A 96 -2.82 1.31 9.43
C GLY A 96 -2.80 2.63 8.62
N THR A 97 -2.41 3.74 9.26
CA THR A 97 -2.46 5.11 8.71
C THR A 97 -1.60 5.33 7.46
N THR A 98 -0.67 4.42 7.19
CA THR A 98 0.30 4.48 6.09
C THR A 98 -0.34 4.19 4.73
N THR A 99 -1.25 3.19 4.68
CA THR A 99 -1.92 2.81 3.42
C THR A 99 -3.36 3.32 3.37
N GLY A 100 -3.99 3.58 4.53
CA GLY A 100 -5.39 3.95 4.62
C GLY A 100 -6.34 2.78 4.46
N TRP A 101 -5.84 1.53 4.57
CA TRP A 101 -6.62 0.30 4.49
C TRP A 101 -6.75 -0.37 5.86
N THR A 102 -7.82 -1.13 6.05
CA THR A 102 -8.11 -1.89 7.27
C THR A 102 -8.62 -3.27 6.89
N TYR A 103 -8.24 -4.30 7.64
CA TYR A 103 -8.84 -5.61 7.44
C TYR A 103 -10.28 -5.64 7.98
N SER A 104 -11.14 -6.37 7.28
CA SER A 104 -12.49 -6.72 7.69
C SER A 104 -12.58 -8.24 7.77
N ILE A 105 -12.20 -8.80 8.92
CA ILE A 105 -12.12 -10.26 9.13
C ILE A 105 -12.99 -10.65 10.33
N PRO A 106 -14.08 -11.41 10.13
CA PRO A 106 -14.75 -12.07 11.24
C PRO A 106 -13.87 -13.20 11.80
N ALA A 107 -13.96 -13.47 13.11
CA ALA A 107 -13.36 -14.69 13.67
C ALA A 107 -14.02 -15.92 13.03
N LYS A 108 -13.21 -16.95 12.72
CA LYS A 108 -13.68 -18.17 12.06
C LYS A 108 -13.10 -19.41 12.71
N THR A 109 -13.94 -20.43 12.89
CA THR A 109 -13.51 -21.76 13.35
C THR A 109 -13.00 -22.60 12.18
N ASN A 110 -12.24 -23.67 12.47
CA ASN A 110 -11.66 -24.55 11.43
C ASN A 110 -12.69 -25.06 10.41
N ALA A 111 -13.91 -25.38 10.86
CA ALA A 111 -14.99 -25.86 10.00
C ALA A 111 -15.50 -24.79 9.01
N GLU A 112 -15.22 -23.52 9.26
CA GLU A 112 -15.70 -22.37 8.47
C GLU A 112 -14.59 -21.78 7.57
N ILE A 113 -13.31 -22.13 7.79
CA ILE A 113 -12.15 -21.59 7.04
C ILE A 113 -12.25 -21.90 5.55
N GLY A 114 -12.76 -23.08 5.17
CA GLY A 114 -12.88 -23.50 3.76
C GLY A 114 -13.75 -22.60 2.86
N THR A 115 -14.44 -21.62 3.44
CA THR A 115 -15.25 -20.61 2.72
C THR A 115 -14.85 -19.17 3.06
N MET A 116 -13.72 -18.99 3.74
CA MET A 116 -13.33 -17.69 4.26
C MET A 116 -12.80 -16.78 3.14
N VAL A 117 -13.51 -15.67 2.93
CA VAL A 117 -13.03 -14.52 2.16
C VAL A 117 -12.84 -13.37 3.14
N TYR A 118 -11.62 -12.86 3.26
CA TYR A 118 -11.37 -11.63 4.02
C TYR A 118 -11.11 -10.48 3.06
N ARG A 119 -11.58 -9.29 3.45
CA ARG A 119 -11.53 -8.10 2.60
C ARG A 119 -10.80 -6.97 3.31
N LEU A 120 -10.10 -6.14 2.55
CA LEU A 120 -9.59 -4.87 3.03
C LEU A 120 -10.55 -3.76 2.64
N ARG A 121 -10.85 -2.90 3.60
CA ARG A 121 -11.67 -1.70 3.44
C ARG A 121 -10.78 -0.47 3.52
N SER A 122 -10.92 0.40 2.53
CA SER A 122 -10.31 1.74 2.56
C SER A 122 -10.97 2.60 3.64
N SER A 123 -10.23 3.55 4.19
CA SER A 123 -10.71 4.62 5.08
C SER A 123 -11.86 5.44 4.50
N THR A 124 -11.99 5.48 3.16
CA THR A 124 -13.12 6.10 2.44
C THR A 124 -14.35 5.20 2.33
N GLY A 125 -14.29 3.98 2.88
CA GLY A 125 -15.40 3.04 2.93
C GLY A 125 -15.52 2.08 1.76
N GLN A 126 -14.73 2.24 0.69
CA GLN A 126 -14.70 1.33 -0.46
C GLN A 126 -14.01 0.00 -0.10
N LEU A 127 -14.64 -1.11 -0.49
CA LEU A 127 -13.99 -2.42 -0.55
C LEU A 127 -13.17 -2.47 -1.83
N GLY A 128 -11.93 -2.92 -1.73
CA GLY A 128 -11.02 -2.88 -2.87
C GLY A 128 -10.03 -4.03 -2.94
N ILE A 129 -9.77 -4.77 -1.86
CA ILE A 129 -8.90 -5.96 -1.96
C ILE A 129 -9.61 -7.11 -1.28
N MET A 130 -9.70 -8.25 -1.95
CA MET A 130 -10.22 -9.49 -1.39
C MET A 130 -9.17 -10.58 -1.45
N CYS A 131 -9.20 -11.45 -0.45
CA CYS A 131 -8.38 -12.63 -0.38
C CYS A 131 -9.28 -13.83 -0.12
N ASP A 132 -9.21 -14.78 -1.05
CA ASP A 132 -9.95 -16.03 -0.98
C ASP A 132 -9.01 -17.13 -0.53
N TYR A 133 -9.40 -17.78 0.56
CA TYR A 133 -8.68 -18.91 1.10
C TYR A 133 -8.71 -20.14 0.17
N ALA A 134 -9.88 -20.49 -0.36
CA ALA A 134 -10.07 -21.67 -1.20
C ALA A 134 -9.33 -21.55 -2.54
N ALA A 135 -9.26 -20.33 -3.10
CA ALA A 135 -8.49 -20.05 -4.31
C ALA A 135 -7.00 -19.75 -4.03
N ASN A 136 -6.58 -19.68 -2.76
CA ASN A 136 -5.24 -19.28 -2.32
C ASN A 136 -4.72 -18.02 -3.04
N THR A 137 -5.61 -17.05 -3.28
CA THR A 137 -5.34 -15.89 -4.14
C THR A 137 -5.93 -14.64 -3.51
N CYS A 138 -5.19 -13.53 -3.59
CA CYS A 138 -5.71 -12.20 -3.31
C CYS A 138 -5.77 -11.37 -4.59
N CYS A 139 -6.85 -10.64 -4.76
CA CYS A 139 -7.06 -9.74 -5.89
C CYS A 139 -7.49 -8.35 -5.45
N ASP A 140 -7.12 -7.36 -6.26
CA ASP A 140 -7.59 -5.98 -6.15
C ASP A 140 -8.91 -5.86 -6.95
N ASP A 141 -10.00 -5.60 -6.24
CA ASP A 141 -11.24 -5.03 -6.78
C ASP A 141 -11.02 -3.54 -7.07
N ASP A 142 -10.17 -3.26 -8.06
CA ASP A 142 -10.17 -1.97 -8.69
C ASP A 142 -11.59 -1.76 -9.23
N ASN A 143 -12.32 -0.74 -8.77
CA ASN A 143 -13.68 -0.39 -9.20
C ASN A 143 -13.74 0.06 -10.69
N GLU A 144 -12.92 -0.54 -11.56
CA GLU A 144 -12.74 -0.24 -12.99
C GLU A 144 -13.77 -0.98 -13.87
N GLY A 145 -14.54 -1.91 -13.32
CA GLY A 145 -15.62 -2.58 -14.05
C GLY A 145 -15.73 -4.05 -13.71
N ASP A 146 -16.86 -4.41 -13.10
CA ASP A 146 -17.53 -5.70 -13.11
C ASP A 146 -16.68 -6.98 -13.30
N LYS A 147 -15.68 -7.18 -12.42
CA LYS A 147 -15.40 -8.42 -11.69
C LYS A 147 -14.16 -8.25 -10.80
N PRO A 148 -14.07 -8.95 -9.66
CA PRO A 148 -12.79 -9.18 -9.01
C PRO A 148 -11.82 -9.80 -10.00
N ASN A 149 -10.62 -9.25 -10.09
CA ASN A 149 -9.54 -9.80 -10.91
C ASN A 149 -8.88 -10.97 -10.17
N CYS A 150 -9.69 -11.98 -9.83
CA CYS A 150 -9.29 -13.34 -9.49
C CYS A 150 -9.83 -14.23 -10.62
#